data_AF-A0A7D7KW83-F1
#
_entry.id   AF-A0A7D7KW83-F1
#
_cell.length_a   1.000
_cell.length_b   1.000
_cell.length_c   1.000
_cell.angle_alpha   90.00
_cell.angle_beta   90.00
_cell.angle_gamma   90.00
#
_symmetry.space_group_name_H-M   'P 1'
#
loop_
_entity.id
_entity.type
_entity.pdbx_description
1 polymer ?
#
loop_
_entity_poly.entity_id
_entity_poly.type
_entity_poly.pdbx_seq_one_letter_code
_entity_poly.pdbx_strand_id
1 'polypeptide(L)' 'MPQLVPFYFLHLLTFGMLMLTILMYMMSKYLLPNMLRLLMARILMMKL' A
#
# COMPACT_ATOMS: atom_id res chain seq x y z
N MET A 1 -3.70 22.31 -17.03
CA MET A 1 -4.23 21.72 -18.29
C MET A 1 -5.74 21.63 -18.16
N PRO A 2 -6.53 21.66 -19.25
CA PRO A 2 -8.01 21.72 -19.23
C PRO A 2 -8.71 20.48 -18.64
N GLN A 3 -7.97 19.55 -18.02
CA GLN A 3 -8.46 18.31 -17.41
C GLN A 3 -8.47 18.36 -15.87
N LEU A 4 -7.73 19.29 -15.26
CA LEU A 4 -7.72 19.57 -13.81
C LEU A 4 -8.70 20.69 -13.47
N VAL A 5 -9.89 20.65 -14.09
CA VAL A 5 -10.94 21.67 -13.89
C VAL A 5 -11.61 21.43 -12.54
N PRO A 6 -11.90 22.49 -11.76
CA PRO A 6 -12.08 22.32 -10.32
C PRO A 6 -13.32 21.58 -9.85
N PHE A 7 -14.27 21.30 -10.74
CA PHE A 7 -15.55 20.70 -10.41
C PHE A 7 -15.44 19.34 -9.72
N TYR A 8 -14.36 18.57 -9.95
CA TYR A 8 -14.15 17.25 -9.36
C TYR A 8 -13.00 17.17 -8.34
N PHE A 9 -12.41 18.30 -7.92
CA PHE A 9 -11.24 18.26 -7.00
C PHE A 9 -11.56 17.52 -5.70
N LEU A 10 -12.71 17.80 -5.09
CA LEU A 10 -13.08 17.19 -3.81
C LEU A 10 -13.34 15.69 -3.94
N HIS A 11 -13.93 15.25 -5.05
CA HIS A 11 -14.12 13.83 -5.35
C HIS A 11 -12.78 13.12 -5.57
N LEU A 12 -11.90 13.67 -6.41
CA LEU A 12 -10.57 13.11 -6.66
C LEU A 12 -9.74 13.04 -5.37
N LEU A 13 -9.78 14.10 -4.55
CA LEU A 13 -9.06 14.15 -3.29
C LEU A 13 -9.59 13.12 -2.28
N THR A 14 -10.91 13.05 -2.10
CA THR A 14 -11.52 12.13 -1.12
C THR A 14 -11.28 10.66 -1.49
N PHE A 15 -11.51 10.27 -2.75
CA PHE A 15 -11.24 8.91 -3.19
C PHE A 15 -9.74 8.59 -3.22
N GLY A 16 -8.90 9.55 -3.59
CA GLY A 16 -7.43 9.39 -3.53
C GLY A 16 -6.95 9.11 -2.11
N MET A 17 -7.41 9.88 -1.12
CA MET A 17 -7.07 9.69 0.29
C MET A 17 -7.61 8.35 0.85
N LEU A 18 -8.83 7.96 0.46
CA LEU A 18 -9.40 6.67 0.82
C LEU A 18 -8.56 5.51 0.27
N MET A 19 -8.21 5.56 -1.02
CA MET A 19 -7.39 4.54 -1.67
C MET A 19 -5.99 4.46 -1.05
N LEU A 20 -5.36 5.59 -0.74
CA LEU A 20 -4.07 5.60 -0.06
C LEU A 20 -4.16 4.93 1.32
N THR A 21 -5.22 5.20 2.08
CA THR A 21 -5.40 4.61 3.41
C THR A 21 -5.60 3.09 3.32
N ILE A 22 -6.42 2.63 2.37
CA ILE A 22 -6.64 1.21 2.11
C ILE A 22 -5.32 0.53 1.69
N LEU A 23 -4.58 1.17 0.77
CA LEU A 23 -3.29 0.66 0.31
C LEU A 23 -2.30 0.53 1.47
N MET A 24 -2.20 1.56 2.33
CA MET A 24 -1.33 1.55 3.51
C MET A 24 -1.67 0.40 4.46
N TYR A 25 -2.96 0.18 4.73
CA TYR A 25 -3.42 -0.94 5.55
C TYR A 25 -3.07 -2.29 4.93
N MET A 26 -3.33 -2.45 3.63
CA MET A 26 -3.04 -3.69 2.90
C MET A 26 -1.55 -4.02 2.88
N MET A 27 -0.72 -3.01 2.61
CA MET A 27 0.74 -3.13 2.62
C MET A 27 1.24 -3.53 4.00
N SER A 28 0.83 -2.79 5.04
CA SER A 28 1.29 -3.00 6.42
C SER A 28 0.88 -4.37 6.98
N LYS A 29 -0.36 -4.80 6.75
CA LYS A 29 -0.90 -5.99 7.41
C LYS A 29 -0.67 -7.29 6.63
N TYR A 30 -0.68 -7.23 5.30
CA TYR A 30 -0.68 -8.46 4.49
C TYR A 30 0.59 -8.63 3.66
N LEU A 31 0.95 -7.63 2.84
CA LEU A 31 2.05 -7.81 1.89
C LEU A 31 3.42 -7.84 2.58
N LEU A 32 3.76 -6.81 3.36
CA LEU A 32 5.07 -6.71 4.00
C LEU A 32 5.34 -7.86 4.99
N PRO A 33 4.40 -8.23 5.88
CA PRO A 33 4.63 -9.33 6.82
C PRO A 33 4.85 -10.68 6.14
N ASN A 34 4.14 -10.96 5.04
CA ASN A 34 4.33 -12.20 4.30
C ASN A 34 5.71 -12.27 3.64
N MET A 35 6.19 -11.16 3.05
CA MET A 35 7.55 -11.10 2.50
C MET A 35 8.60 -11.29 3.60
N LEU A 36 8.42 -10.64 4.76
CA LEU A 36 9.32 -10.79 5.91
C LEU A 36 9.36 -12.23 6.42
N ARG A 37 8.21 -12.92 6.53
CA ARG A 37 8.16 -14.33 6.95
C ARG A 37 8.97 -15.24 6.02
N LEU A 38 8.85 -15.05 4.71
CA LEU A 38 9.61 -15.84 3.73
C LEU A 38 11.12 -15.57 3.82
N LEU A 39 11.52 -14.31 3.98
CA LEU A 39 12.93 -13.92 4.15
C LEU A 39 13.50 -14.51 5.44
N MET A 40 12.77 -14.42 6.57
CA MET A 40 13.16 -15.00 7.85
C MET A 40 13.30 -16.52 7.75
N ALA A 41 12.36 -17.22 7.10
CA ALA A 41 12.44 -18.66 6.90
C ALA A 41 13.70 -19.06 6.12
N ARG A 42 14.05 -18.32 5.07
CA ARG A 42 15.29 -18.55 4.29
C ARG A 42 16.55 -18.34 5.14
N ILE A 43 16.60 -17.26 5.93
CA ILE A 43 17.72 -16.99 6.84
C ILE A 43 17.86 -18.10 7.88
N LEU A 44 16.74 -18.58 8.43
CA LEU A 44 16.74 -19.65 9.42
C LEU A 44 17.27 -20.97 8.82
N MET A 45 16.82 -21.34 7.61
CA MET A 45 17.33 -22.53 6.93
C MET A 45 18.82 -22.45 6.58
N MET A 46 19.35 -21.25 6.31
CA MET A 46 20.76 -21.06 5.96
C MET A 46 21.69 -21.07 7.19
N LYS A 47 21.17 -20.73 8.37
CA LYS A 47 21.93 -20.73 9.63
C LYS A 47 21.95 -22.07 10.34
N LEU A 48 21.02 -22.97 9.98
CA LEU A 48 20.96 -24.35 10.48
C LEU A 48 22.04 -25.19 9.79
#